data_AF-A0A660XKF0-F1
#
_entry.id   AF-A0A660XKF0-F1
#
_cell.length_a   1.000
_cell.length_b   1.000
_cell.length_c   1.000
_cell.angle_alpha   90.00
_cell.angle_beta   90.00
_cell.angle_gamma   90.00
#
_symmetry.space_group_name_H-M   'P 1'
#
loop_
_entity.id
_entity.type
_entity.pdbx_description
1 polymer ?
#
loop_
_entity_poly.entity_id
_entity_poly.type
_entity_poly.pdbx_seq_one_letter_code
_entity_poly.pdbx_strand_id
1 'polypeptide(L)'
;EISGQNIFDCYQCGNCSSGCPVVDYMDIAPNQVIRLAQLGAVDEVLGCKTIWICSACLQCSTRCPKGVDVAKTMEAFRVINLRNREGTLDPNKIEIEDLEELPPIAIVGAFRKKTG
;
A
#
# COMPACT_ATOMS: atom_id res chain seq x y z
N GLU A 1 -14.14 -3.14 4.86
CA GLU A 1 -14.81 -3.75 3.69
C GLU A 1 -13.88 -4.03 2.51
N ILE A 2 -13.02 -3.09 2.05
CA ILE A 2 -12.19 -3.28 0.84
C ILE A 2 -11.27 -4.52 0.89
N SER A 3 -10.53 -4.73 1.98
CA SER A 3 -9.68 -5.93 2.11
C SER A 3 -10.47 -7.21 2.43
N GLY A 4 -11.68 -7.08 2.99
CA GLY A 4 -12.43 -8.20 3.59
C GLY A 4 -11.70 -8.88 4.76
N GLN A 5 -10.69 -8.24 5.34
CA GLN A 5 -9.91 -8.77 6.46
C GLN A 5 -10.37 -8.17 7.79
N ASN A 6 -10.42 -8.98 8.84
CA ASN A 6 -10.55 -8.49 10.21
C ASN A 6 -9.15 -8.23 10.79
N ILE A 7 -8.73 -6.97 10.78
CA ILE A 7 -7.41 -6.59 11.29
C ILE A 7 -7.28 -6.79 12.81
N PHE A 8 -8.38 -6.90 13.55
CA PHE A 8 -8.35 -7.13 15.01
C PHE A 8 -7.93 -8.56 15.38
N ASP A 9 -7.91 -9.50 14.42
CA ASP A 9 -7.34 -10.84 14.64
C ASP A 9 -5.82 -10.80 14.80
N CYS A 10 -5.16 -9.72 14.35
CA CYS A 10 -3.73 -9.53 14.49
C CYS A 10 -3.34 -9.24 15.95
N TYR A 11 -2.58 -10.17 16.54
CA TYR A 11 -1.98 -10.08 17.87
C TYR A 11 -0.52 -9.57 17.90
N GLN A 12 -0.05 -8.92 16.83
CA GLN A 12 1.27 -8.26 16.78
C GLN A 12 2.52 -9.16 16.95
N CYS A 13 2.50 -10.41 16.44
CA CYS A 13 3.69 -11.28 16.49
C CYS A 13 4.91 -10.82 15.67
N GLY A 14 4.74 -9.92 14.69
CA GLY A 14 5.85 -9.42 13.85
C GLY A 14 6.32 -10.35 12.71
N ASN A 15 5.74 -11.53 12.51
CA ASN A 15 6.12 -12.44 11.41
C ASN A 15 6.06 -11.79 10.03
N CYS A 16 5.07 -10.93 9.79
CA CYS A 16 4.93 -10.22 8.53
C CYS A 16 6.10 -9.26 8.26
N SER A 17 6.63 -8.63 9.31
CA SER A 17 7.74 -7.69 9.22
C SER A 17 9.08 -8.40 9.11
N SER A 18 9.31 -9.41 9.94
CA SER A 18 10.51 -10.26 9.88
C SER A 18 10.63 -10.97 8.52
N GLY A 19 9.50 -11.36 7.93
CA GLY A 19 9.45 -11.96 6.60
C GLY A 19 9.35 -10.97 5.44
N CYS A 20 9.43 -9.66 5.63
CA CYS A 20 9.28 -8.73 4.51
C CYS A 20 10.65 -8.48 3.83
N PRO A 21 10.82 -8.81 2.53
CA PRO A 21 12.12 -8.66 1.85
C PRO A 21 12.52 -7.21 1.59
N VAL A 22 11.61 -6.26 1.78
CA VAL A 22 11.81 -4.83 1.51
C VAL A 22 11.58 -3.97 2.76
N VAL A 23 11.59 -4.58 3.95
CA VAL A 23 11.30 -3.89 5.21
C VAL A 23 12.28 -2.76 5.50
N ASP A 24 13.55 -2.92 5.11
CA ASP A 24 14.60 -1.91 5.33
C ASP A 24 14.37 -0.61 4.55
N TYR A 25 13.52 -0.65 3.51
CA TYR A 25 13.15 0.53 2.74
C TYR A 25 11.86 1.19 3.25
N MET A 26 11.10 0.51 4.10
CA MET A 26 9.84 0.98 4.66
C MET A 26 10.08 1.98 5.79
N ASP A 27 9.17 2.95 5.94
CA ASP A 27 9.20 3.91 7.05
C ASP A 27 8.61 3.33 8.35
N ILE A 28 7.66 2.39 8.23
CA ILE A 28 7.10 1.63 9.34
C ILE A 28 6.90 0.17 8.92
N ALA A 29 7.15 -0.76 9.83
CA ALA A 29 7.07 -2.17 9.47
C ALA A 29 5.62 -2.62 9.24
N PRO A 30 5.36 -3.68 8.45
CA PRO A 30 4.00 -4.16 8.16
C PRO A 30 3.11 -4.39 9.38
N ASN A 31 3.64 -4.99 10.46
CA ASN A 31 2.86 -5.19 11.69
C ASN A 31 2.46 -3.86 12.36
N GLN A 32 3.31 -2.83 12.27
CA GLN A 32 3.05 -1.51 12.83
C GLN A 32 1.96 -0.79 12.03
N VAL A 33 1.93 -0.91 10.70
CA VAL A 33 0.80 -0.40 9.88
C VAL A 33 -0.51 -1.04 10.33
N ILE A 34 -0.54 -2.36 10.52
CA ILE A 34 -1.74 -3.05 11.03
C ILE A 34 -2.10 -2.54 12.43
N ARG A 35 -1.11 -2.28 13.29
CA ARG A 35 -1.37 -1.73 14.64
C ARG A 35 -1.99 -0.34 14.58
N LEU A 36 -1.46 0.56 13.75
CA LEU A 36 -2.02 1.90 13.55
C LEU A 36 -3.46 1.83 13.03
N ALA A 37 -3.73 0.93 12.08
CA ALA A 37 -5.08 0.69 11.60
C ALA A 37 -6.03 0.18 12.70
N GLN A 38 -5.58 -0.72 13.59
CA GLN A 38 -6.36 -1.16 14.74
C GLN A 38 -6.67 -0.02 15.73
N LEU A 39 -5.75 0.94 15.85
CA LEU A 39 -5.89 2.10 16.73
C LEU A 39 -6.76 3.22 16.10
N GLY A 40 -7.17 3.09 14.85
CA GLY A 40 -7.91 4.12 14.13
C GLY A 40 -7.05 5.30 13.67
N ALA A 41 -5.72 5.16 13.67
CA ALA A 41 -4.76 6.17 13.23
C ALA A 41 -4.68 6.21 11.69
N VAL A 42 -5.76 6.64 11.03
CA VAL A 42 -5.89 6.50 9.56
C VAL A 42 -4.97 7.47 8.81
N ASP A 43 -4.73 8.66 9.34
CA ASP A 43 -3.85 9.64 8.68
C ASP A 43 -2.41 9.13 8.61
N GLU A 44 -1.94 8.46 9.66
CA GLU A 44 -0.62 7.83 9.70
C GLU A 44 -0.52 6.63 8.77
N VAL A 45 -1.58 5.79 8.71
CA VAL A 45 -1.63 4.65 7.79
C VAL A 45 -1.62 5.11 6.33
N LEU A 46 -2.41 6.12 5.99
CA LEU A 46 -2.50 6.64 4.63
C LEU A 46 -1.28 7.51 4.27
N GLY A 47 -0.65 8.16 5.25
CA GLY A 47 0.51 9.01 5.06
C GLY A 47 1.84 8.26 4.91
N CYS A 48 1.92 7.01 5.35
CA CYS A 48 3.17 6.25 5.31
C CYS A 48 3.61 5.87 3.89
N LYS A 49 4.92 5.76 3.68
CA LYS A 49 5.52 5.25 2.43
C LYS A 49 5.36 3.74 2.31
N THR A 50 5.22 3.05 3.45
CA THR A 50 5.14 1.59 3.54
C THR A 50 4.05 0.99 2.66
N ILE A 51 2.86 1.58 2.65
CA ILE A 51 1.78 1.09 1.78
C ILE A 51 2.23 1.13 0.31
N TRP A 52 3.02 2.10 -0.13
CA TRP A 52 3.51 2.22 -1.52
C TRP A 52 4.75 1.37 -1.82
N ILE A 53 5.60 1.12 -0.82
CA ILE A 53 6.81 0.30 -0.95
C ILE A 53 6.48 -1.20 -0.97
N CYS A 54 5.39 -1.61 -0.32
CA CYS A 54 4.96 -3.00 -0.29
C CYS A 54 4.95 -3.62 -1.70
N SER A 55 5.68 -4.70 -1.92
CA SER A 55 5.76 -5.34 -3.24
C SER A 55 4.58 -6.25 -3.57
N ALA A 56 3.60 -6.36 -2.66
CA ALA A 56 2.50 -7.33 -2.74
C ALA A 56 2.98 -8.78 -2.99
N CYS A 57 4.17 -9.14 -2.49
CA CYS A 57 4.78 -10.46 -2.67
C CYS A 57 4.11 -11.60 -1.88
N LEU A 58 3.08 -11.30 -1.08
CA LEU A 58 2.25 -12.25 -0.31
C LEU A 58 2.95 -13.05 0.80
N GLN A 59 4.26 -12.94 0.99
CA GLN A 59 4.99 -13.69 2.02
C GLN A 59 4.43 -13.49 3.44
N CYS A 60 4.05 -12.26 3.77
CA CYS A 60 3.43 -11.93 5.05
C CYS A 60 2.06 -12.60 5.24
N SER A 61 1.25 -12.68 4.18
CA SER A 61 -0.08 -13.29 4.20
C SER A 61 0.00 -14.80 4.36
N THR A 62 0.92 -15.46 3.66
CA THR A 62 1.11 -16.92 3.76
C THR A 62 1.63 -17.36 5.13
N ARG A 63 2.42 -16.53 5.82
CA ARG A 63 3.04 -16.86 7.11
C ARG A 63 2.24 -16.39 8.32
N CYS A 64 1.10 -15.72 8.11
CA CYS A 64 0.32 -15.17 9.22
C CYS A 64 -0.36 -16.31 10.01
N PRO A 65 -0.01 -16.51 11.30
CA PRO A 65 -0.62 -17.59 12.11
C PRO A 65 -2.09 -17.33 12.44
N LYS A 66 -2.56 -16.10 12.24
CA LYS A 66 -3.95 -15.67 12.45
C LYS A 66 -4.75 -15.61 11.16
N GLY A 67 -4.13 -15.92 10.01
CA GLY A 67 -4.80 -15.89 8.71
C GLY A 67 -5.10 -14.47 8.17
N VAL A 68 -4.54 -13.42 8.79
CA VAL A 68 -4.70 -12.05 8.29
C VAL A 68 -3.89 -11.87 7.00
N ASP A 69 -4.57 -11.54 5.91
CA ASP A 69 -3.96 -11.19 4.63
C ASP A 69 -3.42 -9.75 4.68
N VAL A 70 -2.17 -9.62 5.16
CA VAL A 70 -1.48 -8.35 5.32
C VAL A 70 -1.22 -7.68 3.96
N ALA A 71 -0.88 -8.45 2.92
CA ALA A 71 -0.64 -7.89 1.59
C ALA A 71 -1.93 -7.26 1.01
N LYS A 72 -3.07 -7.96 1.11
CA LYS A 72 -4.37 -7.43 0.68
C LYS A 72 -4.80 -6.23 1.52
N THR A 73 -4.45 -6.21 2.80
CA THR A 73 -4.71 -5.06 3.69
C THR A 73 -3.90 -3.83 3.26
N MET A 74 -2.63 -3.99 2.90
CA MET A 74 -1.82 -2.90 2.34
C MET A 74 -2.39 -2.35 1.04
N GLU A 75 -2.84 -3.23 0.14
CA GLU A 75 -3.47 -2.81 -1.12
C GLU A 75 -4.77 -2.02 -0.86
N ALA A 76 -5.58 -2.47 0.10
CA ALA A 76 -6.78 -1.74 0.49
C ALA A 76 -6.46 -0.32 0.99
N PHE A 77 -5.38 -0.13 1.75
CA PHE A 77 -4.95 1.22 2.17
C PHE A 77 -4.52 2.09 0.99
N ARG A 78 -3.88 1.54 -0.04
CA ARG A 78 -3.59 2.31 -1.27
C ARG A 78 -4.85 2.76 -1.96
N VAL A 79 -5.82 1.85 -2.14
CA VAL A 79 -7.10 2.18 -2.80
C VAL A 79 -7.84 3.25 -2.01
N ILE A 80 -7.85 3.17 -0.68
CA ILE A 80 -8.44 4.21 0.17
C ILE A 80 -7.70 5.54 -0.02
N ASN A 81 -6.36 5.53 -0.01
CA ASN A 81 -5.55 6.73 -0.21
C ASN A 81 -5.86 7.39 -1.56
N LEU A 82 -5.88 6.61 -2.64
CA LEU A 82 -6.18 7.08 -3.99
C LEU A 82 -7.58 7.68 -4.09
N ARG A 83 -8.60 7.05 -3.49
CA ARG A 83 -9.97 7.57 -3.50
C ARG A 83 -10.16 8.84 -2.68
N ASN A 84 -9.35 9.05 -1.65
CA ASN A 84 -9.47 10.19 -0.74
C ASN A 84 -8.64 11.40 -1.19
N ARG A 85 -7.73 11.25 -2.15
CA ARG A 85 -6.86 12.32 -2.62
C ARG A 85 -7.21 12.71 -4.04
N GLU A 86 -7.16 14.00 -4.34
CA GLU A 86 -7.03 14.44 -5.73
C GLU A 86 -5.67 13.92 -6.23
N GLY A 87 -5.70 13.17 -7.33
CA GLY A 87 -4.48 12.70 -7.98
C GLY A 87 -3.51 13.85 -8.22
N THR A 88 -2.22 13.63 -7.96
CA THR A 88 -1.18 14.61 -8.33
C THR A 88 -0.97 14.71 -9.84
N LEU A 89 -1.57 13.81 -10.61
CA LEU A 89 -1.53 13.77 -12.05
C LEU A 89 -2.97 13.66 -12.58
N ASP A 90 -3.33 14.60 -13.45
CA ASP A 90 -4.58 14.61 -14.21
C ASP A 90 -4.29 14.13 -15.64
N PRO A 91 -4.77 12.94 -16.03
CA PRO A 91 -4.50 12.39 -17.36
C PRO A 91 -4.95 13.30 -18.50
N ASN A 92 -5.96 14.15 -18.26
CA ASN A 92 -6.50 15.05 -19.29
C ASN A 92 -5.64 16.30 -19.53
N LYS A 93 -4.61 16.51 -18.71
CA LYS A 93 -3.69 17.65 -18.80
C LYS A 93 -2.30 17.26 -19.29
N ILE A 94 -2.13 16.04 -19.79
CA ILE A 94 -0.86 15.58 -20.34
C ILE A 94 -0.86 15.82 -21.84
N GLU A 95 0.14 16.55 -22.32
CA GLU A 95 0.33 16.79 -23.75
C GLU A 95 0.84 15.53 -24.45
N ILE A 96 0.51 15.36 -25.74
CA ILE A 96 0.86 14.16 -26.50
C ILE A 96 2.38 14.04 -26.63
N GLU A 97 3.07 15.16 -26.80
CA GLU A 97 4.53 15.21 -26.89
C GLU A 97 5.20 14.66 -25.62
N ASP A 98 4.67 14.96 -24.44
CA ASP A 98 5.20 14.45 -23.16
C ASP A 98 5.05 12.92 -23.03
N LEU A 99 4.02 12.33 -23.68
CA LEU A 99 3.80 10.89 -23.66
C LEU A 99 4.76 10.14 -24.58
N GLU A 100 5.16 10.74 -25.71
CA GLU A 100 6.07 10.13 -26.67
C GLU A 100 7.51 10.03 -26.13
N GLU A 101 7.91 10.93 -25.24
CA GLU A 101 9.23 10.92 -24.61
C GLU A 101 9.37 9.87 -23.49
N LEU A 102 8.25 9.42 -22.92
CA LEU A 102 8.25 8.56 -21.74
C LEU A 102 8.22 7.07 -22.10
N PRO A 103 9.00 6.21 -21.41
CA PRO A 103 8.83 4.77 -21.53
C PRO A 103 7.40 4.35 -21.13
N PRO A 104 6.74 3.42 -21.85
CA PRO A 104 5.38 2.98 -21.54
C PRO A 104 5.19 2.51 -20.08
N ILE A 105 6.22 1.92 -19.48
CA ILE A 105 6.21 1.48 -18.08
C ILE A 105 6.12 2.66 -17.09
N ALA A 106 6.69 3.82 -17.43
CA ALA A 106 6.60 5.03 -16.63
C ALA A 106 5.18 5.59 -16.67
N ILE A 107 4.54 5.62 -17.84
CA ILE A 107 3.14 6.07 -18.02
C ILE A 107 2.19 5.18 -17.21
N VAL A 108 2.27 3.87 -17.39
CA VAL A 108 1.42 2.92 -16.65
C VAL A 108 1.65 3.03 -15.14
N GLY A 109 2.92 3.15 -14.72
CA GLY A 109 3.26 3.32 -13.31
C GLY A 109 2.71 4.62 -12.71
N ALA A 110 2.78 5.72 -13.46
CA ALA A 110 2.25 7.01 -13.07
C ALA A 110 0.72 6.96 -12.95
N PHE A 111 0.01 6.44 -13.95
CA PHE A 111 -1.44 6.35 -13.89
C PHE A 111 -1.90 5.49 -12.71
N ARG A 112 -1.26 4.35 -12.45
CA ARG A 112 -1.66 3.50 -11.31
C ARG A 112 -1.40 4.12 -9.93
N LYS A 113 -0.53 5.12 -9.81
CA LYS A 113 -0.04 5.64 -8.51
C LYS A 113 -0.30 7.12 -8.28
N LYS A 114 -0.60 7.89 -9.33
CA LYS A 114 -0.63 9.36 -9.31
C LYS A 114 -1.97 9.93 -9.76
N THR A 115 -2.84 9.13 -10.36
CA THR A 115 -4.23 9.51 -10.62
C THR A 115 -5.09 9.07 -9.43
N GLY A 116 -5.91 9.96 -8.90
CA GLY A 116 -6.88 9.74 -7.83
C GLY A 116 -8.25 10.09 -8.32
#